data_AF-A0A1Z1W9N9-F1
#
_entry.id   AF-A0A1Z1W9N9-F1
#
_cell.length_a   1.000
_cell.length_b   1.000
_cell.length_c   1.000
_cell.angle_alpha   90.00
_cell.angle_beta   90.00
_cell.angle_gamma   90.00
#
_symmetry.space_group_name_H-M   'P 1'
#
loop_
_entity.id
_entity.type
_entity.pdbx_description
1 polymer ?
#
loop_
_entity_poly.entity_id
_entity_poly.type
_entity_poly.pdbx_seq_one_letter_code
_entity_poly.pdbx_strand_id
1 'polypeptide(L)' 'MVTHATPKRRGIRYEPANQRTTVPITVHQLDGTAVDTLLVLTPDELQMYAIQLEQAIEQRRKTQERAIA' A
#
# COMPACT_ATOMS: atom_id res chain seq x y z
N MET A 1 -16.90 11.59 1.51
CA MET A 1 -15.75 11.53 2.45
C MET A 1 -15.09 10.17 2.30
N VAL A 2 -13.77 10.11 2.19
CA VAL A 2 -13.02 8.85 2.08
C VAL A 2 -12.86 8.23 3.47
N THR A 3 -13.06 6.92 3.59
CA THR A 3 -12.86 6.18 4.84
C THR A 3 -11.52 5.44 4.85
N HIS A 4 -11.21 4.73 3.77
CA HIS A 4 -9.96 4.00 3.62
C HIS A 4 -9.69 3.68 2.15
N ALA A 5 -8.49 3.19 1.86
CA ALA A 5 -8.12 2.68 0.54
C ALA A 5 -7.52 1.28 0.67
N THR A 6 -7.74 0.44 -0.34
CA THR A 6 -7.22 -0.93 -0.38
C THR A 6 -6.40 -1.15 -1.64
N PRO A 7 -5.18 -1.72 -1.56
CA PRO A 7 -4.37 -2.03 -2.74
C PRO A 7 -5.00 -3.17 -3.55
N LYS A 8 -4.94 -3.08 -4.87
CA LYS A 8 -5.34 -4.17 -5.77
C LYS A 8 -4.16 -5.16 -5.91
N ARG A 9 -4.45 -6.46 -5.84
CA ARG A 9 -3.45 -7.54 -5.66
C ARG A 9 -2.30 -7.57 -6.67
N ARG A 10 -2.46 -7.02 -7.89
CA ARG A 10 -1.43 -7.02 -8.92
C ARG A 10 -1.52 -5.72 -9.71
N GLY A 11 -0.38 -5.06 -9.87
CA GLY A 11 -0.31 -3.88 -10.74
C GLY A 11 0.59 -2.75 -10.25
N ILE A 12 1.46 -2.97 -9.26
CA ILE A 12 2.52 -1.99 -8.97
C ILE A 12 3.37 -1.83 -10.23
N ARG A 13 3.50 -0.60 -10.73
CA ARG A 13 4.27 -0.29 -11.94
C ARG A 13 5.26 0.81 -11.62
N TYR A 14 6.51 0.62 -12.03
CA TYR A 14 7.48 1.70 -12.08
C TYR A 14 7.41 2.38 -13.44
N GLU A 15 7.37 3.70 -13.45
CA GLU A 15 7.30 4.56 -14.62
C GLU A 15 8.61 5.34 -14.75
N PRO A 16 9.60 4.85 -15.53
CA PRO A 16 10.93 5.46 -15.60
C PRO A 16 10.91 6.90 -16.12
N ALA A 17 9.98 7.21 -17.03
CA ALA A 17 9.87 8.54 -17.64
C ALA A 17 9.60 9.65 -16.62
N ASN A 18 8.89 9.33 -15.52
CA ASN A 18 8.51 10.29 -14.48
C ASN A 18 9.16 9.96 -13.13
N GLN A 19 9.99 8.90 -13.07
CA GLN A 19 10.56 8.34 -11.85
C GLN A 19 9.51 8.13 -10.75
N ARG A 20 8.37 7.52 -11.10
CA ARG A 20 7.27 7.29 -10.16
C ARG A 20 6.89 5.84 -10.12
N THR A 21 6.34 5.42 -8.99
CA THR A 21 5.70 4.12 -8.85
C THR A 21 4.20 4.31 -8.68
N THR A 22 3.41 3.61 -9.47
CA THR A 22 1.95 3.61 -9.37
C THR A 22 1.46 2.30 -8.76
N VAL A 23 0.60 2.42 -7.75
CA VAL A 23 -0.05 1.30 -7.06
C VAL A 23 -1.56 1.43 -7.30
N PRO A 24 -2.19 0.50 -8.01
CA PRO A 24 -3.64 0.51 -8.17
C PRO A 24 -4.31 0.30 -6.82
N ILE A 25 -5.24 1.19 -6.48
CA ILE A 25 -6.00 1.17 -5.23
C ILE A 25 -7.50 1.32 -5.51
N THR A 26 -8.31 0.89 -4.57
CA THR A 26 -9.73 1.22 -4.50
C THR A 26 -9.93 2.12 -3.29
N VAL A 27 -10.51 3.30 -3.50
CA VAL A 27 -10.84 4.27 -2.46
C VAL A 27 -12.29 4.08 -2.07
N HIS A 28 -12.53 3.82 -0.78
CA HIS A 28 -13.87 3.57 -0.23
C HIS A 28 -14.41 4.84 0.42
N GLN A 29 -15.68 5.15 0.15
CA GLN A 29 -16.35 6.34 0.63
C GLN A 29 -17.36 6.01 1.73
N LEU A 30 -17.69 7.01 2.54
CA LEU A 30 -18.63 6.87 3.66
C LEU A 30 -20.04 6.46 3.20
N ASP A 31 -20.44 6.85 2.00
CA ASP A 31 -21.73 6.50 1.39
C ASP A 31 -21.79 5.06 0.86
N GLY A 32 -20.75 4.26 1.08
CA GLY A 32 -20.65 2.88 0.63
C GLY A 32 -20.19 2.74 -0.82
N THR A 33 -19.95 3.84 -1.54
CA THR A 33 -19.39 3.79 -2.89
C THR A 33 -17.87 3.55 -2.85
N ALA A 34 -17.33 3.05 -3.96
CA ALA A 34 -15.91 2.83 -4.11
C ALA A 34 -15.43 3.24 -5.51
N VAL A 35 -14.22 3.78 -5.60
CA VAL A 35 -13.62 4.26 -6.85
C VAL A 35 -12.24 3.66 -7.03
N ASP A 36 -11.98 3.10 -8.20
CA ASP A 36 -10.64 2.63 -8.59
C ASP A 36 -9.78 3.79 -9.07
N THR A 37 -8.54 3.85 -8.57
CA THR A 37 -7.56 4.88 -8.94
C THR A 37 -6.13 4.38 -8.72
N LEU A 38 -5.14 5.26 -8.90
CA LEU A 38 -3.71 4.99 -8.69
C LEU A 38 -3.19 5.82 -7.52
N LEU A 39 -2.55 5.17 -6.56
CA LEU A 39 -1.62 5.82 -5.63
C LEU A 39 -0.30 6.02 -6.37
N VAL A 40 0.11 7.28 -6.52
CA VAL A 40 1.36 7.65 -7.20
C VAL A 40 2.39 7.99 -6.14
N LEU A 41 3.51 7.28 -6.15
CA LEU A 41 4.62 7.46 -5.22
C LEU A 41 5.83 8.02 -5.96
N THR A 42 6.43 9.07 -5.40
CA THR A 42 7.78 9.50 -5.77
C THR A 42 8.83 8.48 -5.30
N PRO A 43 10.10 8.59 -5.75
CA PRO A 43 11.14 7.67 -5.32
C PRO A 43 11.35 7.66 -3.81
N ASP A 44 11.35 8.83 -3.18
CA ASP A 44 11.59 8.97 -1.74
C ASP A 44 10.43 8.40 -0.92
N GLU A 45 9.19 8.68 -1.34
CA GLU A 45 8.00 8.09 -0.70
C GLU A 45 8.00 6.57 -0.84
N LEU A 46 8.36 6.04 -2.01
CA LEU A 46 8.45 4.60 -2.23
C LEU A 46 9.46 3.93 -1.29
N GLN A 47 10.66 4.52 -1.14
CA GLN A 47 11.68 3.99 -0.23
C GLN A 47 11.21 4.01 1.22
N MET A 48 10.60 5.11 1.66
CA MET A 48 10.05 5.21 3.00
C MET A 48 8.96 4.16 3.26
N TYR A 49 8.03 3.99 2.31
CA TYR A 49 6.97 2.99 2.42
C TYR A 49 7.53 1.57 2.45
N ALA A 50 8.57 1.25 1.68
CA ALA A 50 9.20 -0.06 1.70
C ALA A 50 9.71 -0.43 3.10
N ILE A 51 10.43 0.49 3.75
CA ILE A 51 10.97 0.30 5.11
C ILE A 51 9.83 0.07 6.12
N GLN A 52 8.79 0.89 6.08
CA GLN A 52 7.66 0.77 7.01
C GLN A 52 6.89 -0.54 6.81
N LEU A 53 6.72 -0.98 5.56
CA LEU A 53 6.05 -2.24 5.24
C LEU A 53 6.88 -3.45 5.70
N GLU A 54 8.20 -3.44 5.51
CA GLU A 54 9.09 -4.47 6.04
C GLU A 54 9.00 -4.58 7.56
N GLN A 55 9.01 -3.44 8.27
CA GLN A 55 8.84 -3.40 9.71
C GLN A 55 7.48 -3.99 10.14
N ALA A 56 6.39 -3.64 9.46
CA ALA A 56 5.07 -4.18 9.75
C ALA A 56 4.96 -5.69 9.51
N ILE A 57 5.60 -6.19 8.44
CA ILE A 57 5.69 -7.64 8.14
C ILE A 57 6.44 -8.35 9.26
N GLU A 58 7.55 -7.78 9.72
CA GLU A 58 8.36 -8.35 10.79
C GLU A 58 7.59 -8.37 12.13
N GLN A 59 6.84 -7.32 12.46
CA GLN A 59 5.96 -7.31 13.64
C GLN A 59 4.88 -8.40 13.55
N ARG A 60 4.29 -8.61 12.37
CA ARG A 60 3.34 -9.70 12.14
C ARG A 60 3.99 -11.06 12.37
N ARG A 61 5.22 -11.30 11.88
CA ARG A 61 5.97 -12.55 12.09
C ARG A 61 6.19 -12.81 13.58
N LYS A 62 6.71 -11.83 14.31
CA LYS A 62 6.94 -11.95 15.77
C LYS A 62 5.65 -12.26 16.54
N THR A 63 4.53 -11.65 16.13
CA THR A 63 3.23 -11.90 16.76
C THR A 63 2.77 -13.33 16.54
N GLN A 64 2.98 -13.90 15.35
CA GLN A 64 2.64 -15.28 15.04
C GLN A 64 3.50 -16.28 15.83
N GLU A 65 4.80 -16.01 15.98
CA GLU A 65 5.70 -16.88 16.76
C GLU A 65 5.33 -16.93 18.24
N ARG A 66 4.93 -15.80 18.82
CA ARG A 66 4.44 -15.72 20.21
C ARG A 66 3.11 -16.44 20.42
N ALA A 67 2.30 -16.61 19.39
CA ALA A 67 1.01 -17.30 19.48
C ALA A 67 1.16 -18.84 19.43
N ILE A 68 2.34 -19.33 19.04
CA ILE A 68 2.65 -20.76 18.90
C ILE A 68 3.51 -21.26 20.07
N ALA A 69 4.19 -20.35 20.78
CA ALA A 69 4.97 -20.60 21.99
C ALA A 69 4.07 -20.62 23.25
#